data_AF-A0A950H464-F1
#
_entry.id   AF-A0A950H464-F1
#
_cell.length_a   1.000
_cell.length_b   1.000
_cell.length_c   1.000
_cell.angle_alpha   90.00
_cell.angle_beta   90.00
_cell.angle_gamma   90.00
#
_symmetry.space_group_name_H-M   'P 1'
#
loop_
_entity.id
_entity.type
_entity.pdbx_description
1 polymer ?
#
loop_
_entity_poly.entity_id
_entity_poly.type
_entity_poly.pdbx_seq_one_letter_code
_entity_poly.pdbx_strand_id
1 'polypeptide(L)' 'MTKKARAELVELEARLGHQFRQRDLMARALTHLSAPAAGGQEGRVQSYQRLEFLGDRVLGVV' A
#
# COMPACT_ATOMS: atom_id res chain seq x y z
N MET A 1 6.73 12.32 -0.55
CA MET A 1 5.93 11.82 -1.69
C MET A 1 5.77 12.94 -2.72
N THR A 2 5.91 12.67 -4.01
CA THR A 2 5.82 13.71 -5.06
C THR A 2 4.36 14.08 -5.38
N LYS A 3 4.13 15.26 -5.96
CA LYS A 3 2.79 15.71 -6.40
C LYS A 3 2.15 14.74 -7.41
N LYS A 4 2.98 14.16 -8.30
CA LYS A 4 2.56 13.16 -9.29
C LYS A 4 2.03 11.89 -8.61
N ALA A 5 2.80 11.33 -7.68
CA ALA A 5 2.40 10.10 -6.98
C ALA A 5 1.08 10.29 -6.19
N ARG A 6 0.84 11.47 -5.64
CA ARG A 6 -0.44 11.78 -4.98
C ARG A 6 -1.62 11.82 -5.95
N ALA A 7 -1.42 12.30 -7.18
CA ALA A 7 -2.46 12.32 -8.21
C ALA A 7 -2.78 10.89 -8.69
N GLU A 8 -1.75 10.07 -8.91
CA GLU A 8 -1.91 8.66 -9.28
C GLU A 8 -2.67 7.87 -8.22
N LEU A 9 -2.43 8.14 -6.93
CA LEU A 9 -3.21 7.52 -5.86
C LEU A 9 -4.70 7.92 -5.91
N VAL A 10 -5.01 9.19 -6.14
CA VAL A 10 -6.41 9.66 -6.22
C VAL A 10 -7.13 9.02 -7.40
N GLU A 11 -6.45 8.89 -8.55
CA GLU A 11 -7.01 8.19 -9.71
C GLU A 11 -7.26 6.71 -9.40
N LEU A 12 -6.35 6.04 -8.70
CA LEU A 12 -6.53 4.65 -8.28
C LEU A 12 -7.70 4.49 -7.29
N GLU A 13 -7.85 5.38 -6.30
CA GLU A 13 -9.01 5.39 -5.40
C GLU A 13 -10.33 5.50 -6.17
N ALA A 14 -10.38 6.36 -7.20
CA ALA A 14 -11.54 6.51 -8.05
C ALA A 14 -11.85 5.24 -8.87
N ARG A 15 -10.82 4.61 -9.46
CA ARG A 15 -10.96 3.35 -10.22
C ARG A 15 -11.41 2.18 -9.35
N LEU A 16 -10.96 2.14 -8.09
CA LEU A 16 -11.35 1.11 -7.11
C LEU A 16 -12.75 1.37 -6.51
N GLY A 17 -13.29 2.57 -6.67
CA GLY A 17 -14.54 2.98 -5.99
C GLY A 17 -14.39 3.05 -4.46
N HIS A 18 -13.16 3.15 -3.95
CA HIS A 18 -12.86 3.14 -2.52
C HIS A 18 -11.88 4.26 -2.17
N GLN A 19 -12.26 5.10 -1.21
CA GLN A 19 -11.39 6.13 -0.65
C GLN A 19 -10.76 5.62 0.65
N PHE A 20 -9.43 5.60 0.70
CA PHE A 20 -8.72 5.18 1.90
C PHE A 20 -8.74 6.30 2.93
N ARG A 21 -9.32 6.04 4.10
CA ARG A 21 -9.24 6.96 5.25
C ARG A 21 -7.79 7.26 5.65
N GLN A 22 -6.91 6.27 5.52
CA GLN A 22 -5.48 6.39 5.80
C GLN A 22 -4.68 6.11 4.53
N ARG A 23 -4.32 7.16 3.80
CA ARG A 23 -3.61 7.06 2.52
C ARG A 23 -2.21 6.44 2.63
N ASP A 24 -1.60 6.50 3.81
CA ASP A 24 -0.32 5.82 4.07
C ASP A 24 -0.45 4.30 3.99
N LEU A 25 -1.60 3.73 4.35
CA LEU A 25 -1.84 2.29 4.19
C LEU A 25 -1.89 1.89 2.72
N MET A 26 -2.52 2.71 1.89
CA MET A 26 -2.57 2.53 0.44
C MET A 26 -1.17 2.64 -0.17
N ALA A 27 -0.39 3.65 0.20
CA ALA A 27 0.99 3.81 -0.26
C ALA A 27 1.86 2.60 0.11
N ARG A 28 1.73 2.09 1.34
CA ARG A 28 2.42 0.87 1.80
C ARG A 28 1.96 -0.37 1.06
N ALA A 29 0.66 -0.52 0.81
CA ALA A 29 0.09 -1.64 0.06
C ALA A 29 0.59 -1.70 -1.40
N LEU A 30 1.05 -0.58 -1.96
CA LEU A 30 1.63 -0.49 -3.30
C LEU A 30 3.18 -0.55 -3.31
N THR A 31 3.81 -0.69 -2.15
CA THR A 31 5.28 -0.67 -2.03
C THR A 31 5.82 -2.10 -1.93
N HIS A 32 6.47 -2.55 -3.01
CA HIS A 32 7.22 -3.81 -3.04
C HIS A 32 8.54 -3.69 -2.26
N LEU A 33 9.06 -4.80 -1.73
CA LEU A 33 10.29 -4.81 -0.93
C LEU A 33 11.55 -4.41 -1.72
N SER A 34 11.53 -4.57 -3.03
CA SER A 34 12.61 -4.12 -3.93
C SER A 34 12.60 -2.62 -4.17
N ALA A 35 11.58 -1.89 -3.70
CA ALA A 35 11.56 -0.44 -3.84
C ALA A 35 12.73 0.18 -3.08
N PRO A 36 13.43 1.19 -3.63
CA PRO A 36 14.59 1.80 -2.98
C PRO A 36 14.31 2.33 -1.57
N ALA A 37 13.08 2.81 -1.33
CA ALA A 37 12.62 3.31 -0.04
C ALA A 37 12.22 2.19 0.97
N ALA A 38 12.21 0.93 0.53
CA ALA A 38 11.79 -0.24 1.30
C ALA A 38 12.96 -1.20 1.62
N GLY A 39 14.21 -0.73 1.50
CA GLY A 39 15.40 -1.48 1.92
C GLY A 39 15.55 -1.58 3.45
N GLY A 40 16.20 -2.64 3.93
CA GLY A 40 16.50 -2.84 5.36
C GLY A 40 15.33 -3.32 6.22
N GLN A 41 15.52 -3.38 7.55
CA GLN A 41 14.48 -3.82 8.50
C GLN A 41 13.29 -2.86 8.56
N GLU A 42 13.54 -1.54 8.47
CA GLU A 42 12.49 -0.52 8.44
C GLU A 42 11.64 -0.62 7.16
N GLY A 43 12.28 -0.98 6.04
CA GLY A 43 11.62 -1.20 4.77
C GLY A 43 10.61 -2.34 4.74
N ARG A 44 10.80 -3.40 5.54
CA ARG A 44 9.79 -4.47 5.71
C ARG A 44 8.51 -3.98 6.40
N VAL A 45 8.60 -2.96 7.24
CA VAL A 45 7.42 -2.37 7.90
C VAL A 45 6.67 -1.46 6.92
N GLN A 46 7.40 -0.83 6.00
CA GLN A 46 6.87 0.09 4.99
C GLN A 46 6.42 -0.59 3.70
N SER A 47 6.75 -1.87 3.47
CA SER A 47 6.26 -2.65 2.34
C SER A 47 4.89 -3.27 2.60
N TYR A 48 4.29 -3.82 1.54
CA TYR A 48 2.98 -4.45 1.64
C TYR A 48 2.98 -5.81 2.36
N GLN A 49 4.14 -6.43 2.62
CA GLN A 49 4.21 -7.84 3.06
C GLN A 49 3.35 -8.18 4.29
N ARG A 50 3.32 -7.27 5.29
CA ARG A 50 2.47 -7.45 6.48
C ARG A 50 0.98 -7.31 6.17
N LEU A 51 0.64 -6.43 5.22
CA LEU A 51 -0.73 -6.20 4.79
C LEU A 51 -1.23 -7.38 3.95
N GLU A 52 -0.37 -7.95 3.09
CA GLU A 52 -0.64 -9.17 2.32
C GLU A 52 -0.96 -10.34 3.26
N PHE A 53 -0.09 -10.60 4.25
CA PHE A 53 -0.34 -11.66 5.23
C PHE A 53 -1.68 -11.51 5.97
N LEU A 54 -2.03 -10.28 6.36
CA LEU A 54 -3.32 -10.00 6.99
C LEU A 54 -4.47 -10.19 5.98
N GLY A 55 -4.29 -9.71 4.75
CA GLY A 55 -5.26 -9.79 3.66
C GLY A 55 -5.63 -11.24 3.33
N ASP A 56 -4.66 -12.14 3.23
CA ASP A 56 -4.90 -13.57 2.98
C ASP A 56 -5.84 -14.18 4.02
N ARG A 57 -5.65 -13.83 5.29
CA ARG A 57 -6.52 -14.30 6.38
C ARG A 57 -7.91 -13.71 6.29
N VAL A 58 -8.04 -12.44 5.92
CA VAL A 58 -9.34 -11.80 5.72
C VAL A 58 -10.08 -12.42 4.55
N LEU A 59 -9.40 -12.67 3.42
CA LEU A 59 -10.00 -13.29 2.24
C LEU A 59 -10.44 -14.75 2.49
N GLY A 60 -9.77 -15.46 3.40
CA GLY A 60 -10.14 -16.83 3.78
C GLY A 60 -11.33 -16.96 4.72
N VAL A 61 -11.91 -15.84 5.22
CA VAL A 61 -13.06 -15.85 6.14
C VAL A 61 -14.32 -15.20 5.55
N VAL A 62 -14.29 -14.78 4.30
CA VAL A 62 -15.44 -14.21 3.56
C VAL A 62 -16.16 -15.28 2.75
#